data_AF-A0A957VQM4-F1
#
_entry.id   AF-A0A957VQM4-F1
#
_cell.length_a   1.000
_cell.length_b   1.000
_cell.length_c   1.000
_cell.angle_alpha   90.00
_cell.angle_beta   90.00
_cell.angle_gamma   90.00
#
_symmetry.space_group_name_H-M   'P 1'
#
loop_
_entity.id
_entity.type
_entity.pdbx_description
1 polymer ?
#
loop_
_entity_poly.entity_id
_entity_poly.type
_entity_poly.pdbx_seq_one_letter_code
_entity_poly.pdbx_strand_id
1 'polypeptide(L)' 'MIDPIIFTLDIGFTQLTVRWYGVLIVLGVLAGAFYAAWYVKRKGEDPNIIWDLLIWLLIFGIVGARLWYVVNEII' A
#
# COMPACT_ATOMS: atom_id res chain seq x y z
N MET A 1 19.21 -18.42 0.24
CA MET A 1 18.42 -17.64 -0.75
C MET A 1 16.99 -17.69 -0.23
N ILE A 2 16.45 -16.58 0.28
CA ILE A 2 15.06 -16.54 0.78
C ILE A 2 14.16 -16.40 -0.44
N ASP A 3 13.20 -17.31 -0.59
CA ASP A 3 12.25 -17.24 -1.69
C ASP A 3 11.39 -15.97 -1.54
N PRO A 4 11.36 -15.08 -2.56
CA PRO A 4 10.62 -13.82 -2.48
C PRO A 4 9.10 -14.02 -2.60
N ILE A 5 8.66 -15.25 -2.84
CA ILE A 5 7.27 -15.65 -3.06
C ILE A 5 6.77 -16.29 -1.77
N ILE A 6 5.68 -15.76 -1.24
CA ILE A 6 5.07 -16.30 -0.02
C ILE A 6 4.14 -17.46 -0.38
N PHE A 7 3.25 -17.22 -1.33
CA PHE A 7 2.33 -18.22 -1.86
C PHE A 7 1.91 -17.84 -3.26
N THR A 8 1.78 -18.86 -4.11
CA THR A 8 1.21 -18.74 -5.45
C THR A 8 -0.13 -19.44 -5.41
N LEU A 9 -1.22 -18.68 -5.56
CA LEU A 9 -2.56 -19.24 -5.68
C LEU A 9 -2.87 -19.41 -7.16
N ASP A 10 -3.05 -20.66 -7.58
CA ASP A 10 -3.53 -21.02 -8.91
C ASP A 10 -5.06 -20.95 -8.93
N ILE A 11 -5.61 -19.85 -9.45
CA ILE A 11 -7.04 -19.61 -9.52
C ILE A 11 -7.48 -19.89 -10.96
N GLY A 12 -7.34 -21.14 -11.41
CA GLY A 12 -7.81 -21.71 -12.69
C GLY A 12 -7.30 -21.02 -13.97
N PHE A 13 -7.66 -19.75 -14.16
CA PHE A 13 -7.35 -18.90 -15.29
C PHE A 13 -6.14 -17.98 -15.05
N THR A 14 -5.73 -17.75 -13.78
CA THR A 14 -4.61 -16.85 -13.45
C THR A 14 -3.79 -17.32 -12.25
N GLN A 15 -2.47 -17.10 -12.28
CA GLN A 15 -1.58 -17.29 -11.14
C GLN A 15 -1.44 -16.00 -10.34
N LEU A 16 -1.95 -15.99 -9.11
CA LEU A 16 -1.76 -14.88 -8.18
C LEU A 16 -0.53 -15.17 -7.30
N THR A 17 0.62 -14.62 -7.69
CA THR A 17 1.86 -14.73 -6.91
C THR A 17 1.94 -13.59 -5.90
N VAL A 18 1.80 -13.90 -4.60
CA VAL A 18 2.01 -12.92 -3.53
C VAL A 18 3.46 -12.91 -3.12
N ARG A 19 4.07 -11.71 -3.15
CA ARG A 19 5.49 -11.50 -2.86
C ARG A 19 5.68 -10.78 -1.53
N TRP A 20 6.81 -11.03 -0.87
CA TRP A 20 7.15 -10.42 0.42
C TRP A 20 7.16 -8.90 0.40
N TYR A 21 7.66 -8.27 -0.66
CA TYR A 21 7.66 -6.82 -0.75
C TYR A 21 6.24 -6.23 -0.72
N GLY A 22 5.25 -6.92 -1.30
CA GLY A 22 3.87 -6.46 -1.30
C GLY A 22 3.28 -6.48 0.10
N VAL A 23 3.54 -7.55 0.85
CA VAL A 23 3.11 -7.67 2.25
C VAL A 23 3.76 -6.59 3.11
N LEU A 24 5.07 -6.35 2.95
CA LEU A 24 5.76 -5.29 3.69
C LEU A 24 5.22 -3.89 3.39
N ILE A 25 4.90 -3.60 2.12
CA ILE A 25 4.29 -2.32 1.72
C ILE A 25 2.92 -2.15 2.39
N VAL A 26 2.05 -3.16 2.29
CA VAL A 26 0.71 -3.10 2.89
C VAL A 26 0.80 -2.93 4.41
N LEU A 27 1.71 -3.65 5.07
CA LEU A 27 1.94 -3.49 6.51
C LEU A 27 2.39 -2.07 6.86
N GLY A 28 3.30 -1.48 6.08
CA GLY A 28 3.73 -0.09 6.28
C GLY A 28 2.58 0.92 6.12
N VAL A 29 1.77 0.76 5.07
CA VAL A 29 0.60 1.61 4.83
C VAL A 29 -0.41 1.49 5.97
N LEU A 30 -0.75 0.26 6.40
CA LEU A 30 -1.68 0.03 7.48
C LEU A 30 -1.16 0.59 8.81
N ALA A 31 0.11 0.36 9.13
CA ALA A 31 0.73 0.91 10.34
C ALA A 31 0.65 2.45 10.38
N GLY A 32 0.94 3.11 9.25
CA GLY A 32 0.80 4.56 9.11
C GLY A 32 -0.65 5.04 9.26
N ALA A 33 -1.59 4.34 8.63
CA ALA A 33 -3.03 4.64 8.73
C ALA A 33 -3.55 4.52 10.17
N PHE A 34 -3.18 3.44 10.86
CA PHE A 34 -3.56 3.23 12.26
C PHE A 34 -2.98 4.32 13.17
N TYR A 35 -1.71 4.69 12.96
CA TYR A 35 -1.09 5.76 13.74
C TYR A 35 -1.78 7.11 13.49
N ALA A 36 -2.07 7.45 12.24
CA ALA A 36 -2.75 8.69 11.88
C ALA A 36 -4.19 8.73 12.42
N ALA A 37 -4.95 7.65 12.28
CA ALA A 37 -6.30 7.54 12.82
C ALA A 37 -6.30 7.67 14.35
N TRP A 38 -5.33 7.05 15.03
CA TRP A 38 -5.18 7.18 16.48
C TRP A 38 -4.82 8.60 16.91
N TYR A 39 -3.97 9.29 16.16
CA TYR A 39 -3.59 10.68 16.42
C TYR A 39 -4.77 11.63 16.25
N VAL A 40 -5.55 11.48 15.17
CA VAL A 40 -6.77 12.27 14.90
C VAL A 40 -7.82 12.02 15.98
N LYS A 41 -8.02 10.75 16.36
CA LYS A 41 -8.92 10.39 17.47
C LYS A 41 -8.50 11.04 18.80
N ARG A 42 -7.19 11.15 19.07
CA ARG A 42 -6.69 11.84 20.27
C ARG A 42 -6.91 13.35 20.24
N LYS A 43 -7.04 13.95 19.07
CA LYS A 43 -7.41 15.36 18.91
C LYS A 43 -8.92 15.62 19.01
N GLY A 44 -9.74 14.56 19.15
CA GLY A 44 -11.19 14.67 19.21
C GLY A 44 -11.86 14.78 17.83
N GLU A 45 -11.11 14.54 16.75
CA GLU A 45 -11.62 14.50 15.39
C GLU A 45 -12.04 13.08 14.98
N ASP A 46 -12.83 12.97 13.90
CA ASP A 46 -13.30 11.67 13.41
C ASP A 46 -12.15 10.91 12.71
N PRO A 47 -11.68 9.76 13.25
CA PRO A 47 -10.66 8.94 12.61
C PRO A 47 -11.09 8.34 11.27
N ASN A 48 -12.39 8.31 10.92
CA ASN A 48 -12.86 7.82 9.63
C ASN A 48 -12.29 8.60 8.45
N ILE A 49 -12.01 9.89 8.65
CA ILE A 49 -11.40 10.74 7.62
C ILE A 49 -10.08 10.14 7.12
N ILE A 50 -9.30 9.51 8.01
CA ILE A 50 -8.02 8.88 7.63
C ILE A 50 -8.26 7.64 6.77
N TRP A 51 -9.29 6.85 7.07
CA TRP A 51 -9.63 5.66 6.29
C TRP A 51 -10.16 6.02 4.90
N ASP A 52 -10.98 7.07 4.80
CA ASP A 52 -11.45 7.60 3.53
C ASP A 52 -10.30 8.15 2.69
N LEU A 53 -9.36 8.85 3.34
CA LEU A 53 -8.17 9.40 2.70
C LEU A 53 -7.19 8.29 2.26
N LEU A 54 -7.12 7.17 2.97
CA LEU A 54 -6.24 6.05 2.65
C LEU A 54 -6.43 5.54 1.23
N ILE A 55 -7.69 5.42 0.79
CA ILE A 55 -8.02 4.96 -0.56
C ILE A 55 -7.46 5.92 -1.60
N TRP A 56 -7.65 7.22 -1.40
CA TRP A 56 -7.10 8.25 -2.28
C TRP A 56 -5.57 8.25 -2.27
N LEU A 57 -4.94 8.12 -1.10
CA LEU A 57 -3.48 8.04 -0.96
C LEU A 57 -2.90 6.83 -1.70
N LEU A 58 -3.57 5.68 -1.67
CA LEU A 58 -3.15 4.50 -2.42
C LEU A 58 -3.21 4.75 -3.93
N ILE A 59 -4.29 5.36 -4.43
CA ILE A 59 -4.43 5.71 -5.85
C ILE A 59 -3.31 6.66 -6.26
N PHE A 60 -3.12 7.77 -5.54
CA PHE A 60 -2.07 8.73 -5.83
C PHE A 60 -0.67 8.13 -5.65
N GLY A 61 -0.47 7.20 -4.72
CA GLY A 61 0.78 6.48 -4.53
C GLY A 61 1.14 5.62 -5.74
N ILE A 62 0.16 4.89 -6.32
CA ILE A 62 0.36 4.09 -7.53
C ILE A 62 0.65 5.00 -8.73
N VAL A 63 -0.13 6.07 -8.90
CA VAL A 63 0.07 7.05 -9.99
C VAL A 63 1.43 7.73 -9.87
N GLY A 64 1.78 8.20 -8.67
CA GLY A 64 3.07 8.84 -8.38
C GLY A 64 4.25 7.92 -8.63
N ALA A 65 4.15 6.63 -8.25
CA ALA A 65 5.19 5.65 -8.54
C ALA A 65 5.40 5.46 -10.05
N ARG A 66 4.33 5.49 -10.85
CA ARG A 66 4.41 5.42 -12.31
C ARG A 66 4.99 6.68 -12.92
N LEU A 67 4.56 7.86 -12.46
CA LEU A 67 5.13 9.13 -12.91
C LEU A 67 6.62 9.22 -12.58
N TRP A 68 7.02 8.79 -11.39
CA TRP A 68 8.42 8.74 -10.98
C TRP A 68 9.26 7.83 -11.89
N TYR A 69 8.72 6.65 -12.23
CA TYR A 69 9.38 5.76 -13.18
C TYR A 69 9.64 6.43 -14.53
N VAL A 70 8.63 7.12 -15.08
CA VAL A 70 8.75 7.84 -16.36
C VAL A 70 9.76 8.98 -16.28
N VAL A 71 9.72 9.78 -15.21
CA VAL A 71 10.68 10.88 -15.01
C VAL A 71 12.11 10.34 -14.90
N ASN A 72 12.29 9.25 -14.15
CA ASN A 72 13.60 8.62 -13.97
C ASN A 72 14.12 7.92 -15.23
N GLU A 73 13.24 7.54 -16.15
CA GLU A 73 13.63 6.96 -17.45
C GLU A 73 14.03 8.03 -18.48
N ILE A 74 13.56 9.27 -18.30
CA ILE A 74 13.83 10.39 -19.21
C ILE A 74 15.13 11.15 -18.86
N ILE A 75 15.53 11.17 -17.59
CA ILE A 75 16.75 11.83 -17.08
C ILE A 75 17.97 10.93 -17.27
#